data_AF-W9SDU6-F1
#
_entry.id   AF-W9SDU6-F1
#
_cell.length_a   1.000
_cell.length_b   1.000
_cell.length_c   1.000
_cell.angle_alpha   90.00
_cell.angle_beta   90.00
_cell.angle_gamma   90.00
#
_symmetry.space_group_name_H-M   'P 1'
#
loop_
_entity.id
_entity.type
_entity.pdbx_description
1 polymer ?
#
loop_
_entity_poly.entity_id
_entity_poly.type
_entity_poly.pdbx_seq_one_letter_code
_entity_poly.pdbx_strand_id
1 'polypeptide(L)'
;MSESQNSVKLNILDISEPVLHPSSLSSLAETCRTWGFFHITNHGISSDLYSKICSISKELFNLPSETKLKLGPFSSTRTYTPHFIASPFFESLRVSGPNFFAHA
;
A
#
# COMPACT_ATOMS: atom_id res chain seq x y z
N MET A 1 -3.11 -33.87 3.22
CA MET A 1 -2.30 -32.77 3.76
C MET A 1 -3.27 -31.80 4.39
N SER A 2 -3.38 -31.78 5.71
CA SER A 2 -4.35 -30.95 6.43
C SER A 2 -3.75 -29.55 6.58
N GLU A 3 -4.32 -28.57 5.89
CA GLU A 3 -3.98 -27.16 6.11
C GLU A 3 -4.34 -26.79 7.54
N SER A 4 -3.33 -26.43 8.35
CA SER A 4 -3.56 -25.81 9.65
C SER A 4 -4.10 -24.41 9.40
N GLN A 5 -5.39 -24.21 9.65
CA GLN A 5 -6.05 -22.90 9.61
C GLN A 5 -5.64 -22.07 10.84
N ASN A 6 -4.38 -21.63 10.89
CA ASN A 6 -3.97 -20.56 11.79
C ASN A 6 -4.43 -19.22 11.19
N SER A 7 -5.73 -18.96 11.26
CA SER A 7 -6.27 -17.64 10.94
C SER A 7 -5.93 -16.68 12.07
N VAL A 8 -4.95 -15.81 11.82
CA VAL A 8 -4.64 -14.72 12.74
C VAL A 8 -5.71 -13.64 12.60
N LYS A 9 -6.37 -13.30 13.71
CA LYS A 9 -7.28 -12.16 13.75
C LYS A 9 -6.47 -10.87 13.81
N LEU A 10 -6.29 -10.22 12.66
CA LEU A 10 -5.69 -8.89 12.57
C LEU A 10 -6.62 -7.84 13.16
N ASN A 11 -6.08 -6.87 13.89
CA ASN A 11 -6.88 -5.76 14.38
C ASN A 11 -7.29 -4.84 13.23
N ILE A 12 -8.54 -4.41 13.29
CA ILE A 12 -9.15 -3.49 12.34
C ILE A 12 -9.40 -2.18 13.08
N LEU A 13 -8.80 -1.10 12.58
CA LEU A 13 -9.01 0.26 13.04
C LEU A 13 -10.09 0.91 12.19
N ASP A 14 -11.23 1.22 12.81
CA ASP A 14 -12.24 2.08 12.23
C ASP A 14 -11.86 3.54 12.53
N ILE A 15 -11.60 4.34 11.48
CA ILE A 15 -11.24 5.76 11.65
C ILE A 15 -12.44 6.71 11.51
N SER A 16 -13.64 6.18 11.28
CA SER A 16 -14.88 6.95 11.40
C SER A 16 -15.35 7.07 12.86
N GLU A 17 -14.92 6.14 13.72
CA GLU A 17 -15.12 6.21 15.16
C GLU A 17 -14.21 7.29 15.76
N PRO A 18 -14.68 8.06 16.77
CA PRO A 18 -13.85 9.06 17.44
C PRO A 18 -12.65 8.37 18.12
N VAL A 19 -11.46 8.59 17.55
CA VAL A 19 -10.14 8.02 17.93
C VAL A 19 -9.70 8.39 19.37
N LEU A 20 -10.57 9.03 20.15
CA LEU A 20 -10.28 9.58 21.47
C LEU A 20 -10.49 8.60 22.63
N HIS A 21 -10.95 7.36 22.39
CA HIS A 21 -11.09 6.40 23.49
C HIS A 21 -9.73 5.76 23.85
N PRO A 22 -9.20 5.92 25.08
CA PRO A 22 -7.86 5.45 25.47
C PRO A 22 -7.62 3.95 25.28
N SER A 23 -8.68 3.13 25.34
CA SER A 23 -8.58 1.69 25.11
C SER A 23 -8.27 1.34 23.65
N SER A 24 -8.79 2.11 22.68
CA SER A 24 -8.54 1.90 21.25
C SER A 24 -7.08 2.21 20.89
N LEU A 25 -6.54 3.29 21.46
CA LEU A 25 -5.12 3.64 21.32
C LEU A 25 -4.19 2.59 21.96
N SER A 26 -4.58 2.07 23.13
CA SER A 26 -3.83 1.02 23.82
C SER A 26 -3.82 -0.29 23.01
N SER A 27 -4.96 -0.67 22.43
CA SER A 27 -5.09 -1.85 21.56
C SER A 27 -4.30 -1.69 20.26
N LEU A 28 -4.32 -0.51 19.65
CA LEU A 28 -3.52 -0.20 18.46
C LEU A 28 -2.02 -0.29 18.77
N ALA A 29 -1.58 0.32 19.87
CA ALA A 29 -0.19 0.28 20.30
C ALA A 29 0.29 -1.16 20.55
N GLU A 30 -0.55 -2.00 21.17
CA GLU A 30 -0.24 -3.41 21.35
C GLU A 30 -0.16 -4.16 20.01
N THR A 31 -1.09 -3.91 19.09
CA THR A 31 -1.05 -4.52 17.74
C THR A 31 0.25 -4.18 17.01
N CYS A 32 0.68 -2.91 17.08
CA CYS A 32 1.96 -2.50 16.50
C CYS A 32 3.15 -3.20 17.14
N ARG A 33 3.11 -3.46 18.46
CA ARG A 33 4.17 -4.22 19.16
C ARG A 33 4.16 -5.71 18.82
N THR A 34 2.98 -6.33 18.72
CA THR A 34 2.85 -7.77 18.48
C THR A 34 3.03 -8.14 17.01
N TRP A 35 2.38 -7.40 16.10
CA TRP A 35 2.27 -7.77 14.68
C TRP A 35 2.99 -6.79 13.74
N GLY A 36 3.13 -5.52 14.13
CA GLY A 36 3.75 -4.48 13.29
C GLY A 36 2.84 -3.97 12.16
N PHE A 37 1.63 -4.51 12.00
CA PHE A 37 0.64 -4.03 11.02
C PHE A 37 -0.80 -4.29 11.48
N PHE A 38 -1.74 -3.55 10.90
CA PHE A 38 -3.18 -3.60 11.17
C PHE A 38 -3.95 -3.16 9.93
N HIS A 39 -5.26 -3.42 9.90
CA HIS A 39 -6.12 -2.99 8.79
C HIS A 39 -6.88 -1.72 9.17
N ILE A 40 -7.01 -0.76 8.26
CA ILE A 40 -7.84 0.43 8.45
C ILE A 40 -9.12 0.26 7.63
N THR A 41 -10.26 0.61 8.22
CA THR A 41 -11.57 0.63 7.56
C THR A 41 -12.24 1.99 7.70
N ASN A 42 -13.27 2.25 6.90
CA ASN A 42 -14.03 3.50 6.90
C ASN A 42 -13.16 4.75 6.70
N HIS A 43 -12.09 4.62 5.92
CA HIS A 43 -11.15 5.70 5.62
C HIS A 43 -11.62 6.71 4.56
N GLY A 44 -12.86 6.59 4.07
CA GLY A 44 -13.44 7.51 3.09
C GLY A 44 -12.89 7.42 1.65
N ILE A 45 -11.96 6.50 1.38
CA ILE A 45 -11.49 6.26 -0.01
C ILE A 45 -12.53 5.38 -0.69
N SER A 46 -13.08 5.85 -1.81
CA SER A 46 -14.12 5.11 -2.53
C SER A 46 -13.58 3.83 -3.16
N SER A 47 -14.43 2.79 -3.19
CA SER A 47 -14.10 1.52 -3.87
C SER A 47 -13.83 1.72 -5.36
N ASP A 48 -14.52 2.68 -5.99
CA ASP A 48 -14.31 3.02 -7.40
C ASP A 48 -12.89 3.57 -7.64
N LEU A 49 -12.40 4.45 -6.76
CA LEU A 49 -11.05 4.98 -6.88
C LEU A 49 -10.01 3.88 -6.68
N TYR A 50 -10.18 3.03 -5.66
CA TYR A 50 -9.32 1.87 -5.43
C TYR A 50 -9.28 0.95 -6.66
N SER A 51 -10.45 0.61 -7.21
CA SER A 51 -10.58 -0.27 -8.37
C SER A 51 -9.88 0.31 -9.60
N LYS A 52 -10.04 1.62 -9.85
CA LYS A 52 -9.34 2.33 -10.94
C LYS A 52 -7.82 2.28 -10.76
N ILE A 53 -7.30 2.55 -9.56
CA ILE A 53 -5.87 2.48 -9.27
C ILE A 53 -5.34 1.05 -9.53
N CYS A 54 -6.08 0.02 -9.10
CA CYS A 54 -5.71 -1.36 -9.35
C CYS A 54 -5.71 -1.71 -10.86
N SER A 55 -6.71 -1.24 -11.62
CA SER A 55 -6.74 -1.47 -13.08
C SER A 55 -5.55 -0.82 -13.78
N ILE A 56 -5.30 0.45 -13.51
CA ILE A 56 -4.18 1.21 -14.10
C ILE A 56 -2.84 0.57 -13.74
N SER A 57 -2.68 0.14 -12.48
CA SER A 57 -1.45 -0.54 -12.04
C SER A 57 -1.23 -1.85 -12.82
N LYS A 58 -2.27 -2.67 -12.99
CA LYS A 58 -2.19 -3.91 -13.77
C LYS A 58 -1.83 -3.63 -15.23
N GLU A 59 -2.51 -2.68 -15.86
CA GLU A 59 -2.26 -2.28 -17.24
C GLU A 59 -0.82 -1.81 -17.43
N LEU A 60 -0.33 -0.96 -16.53
CA LEU A 60 1.03 -0.43 -16.57
C LEU A 60 2.09 -1.53 -16.40
N PHE A 61 1.94 -2.43 -15.43
CA PHE A 61 2.93 -3.50 -15.20
C PHE A 61 2.85 -4.61 -16.26
N ASN A 62 1.74 -4.73 -16.99
CA ASN A 62 1.64 -5.60 -18.17
C ASN A 62 2.32 -5.03 -19.43
N LEU A 63 2.78 -3.77 -19.42
CA LEU A 63 3.54 -3.22 -20.54
C LEU A 63 4.88 -3.94 -20.72
N PRO A 64 5.43 -3.98 -21.96
CA PRO A 64 6.75 -4.54 -22.21
C PRO A 64 7.83 -3.91 -21.34
N SER A 65 8.80 -4.73 -20.90
CA SER A 65 9.91 -4.29 -20.03
C SER A 65 10.67 -3.10 -20.62
N GLU A 66 10.91 -3.10 -21.93
CA GLU A 66 11.57 -2.00 -22.65
C GLU A 66 10.82 -0.67 -22.47
N THR A 67 9.49 -0.69 -22.49
CA THR A 67 8.67 0.52 -22.29
C THR A 67 8.79 1.03 -20.86
N LYS A 68 8.69 0.14 -19.87
CA LYS A 68 8.83 0.49 -18.45
C LYS A 68 10.24 1.01 -18.13
N LEU A 69 11.28 0.42 -18.72
CA LEU A 69 12.69 0.81 -18.54
C LEU A 69 13.01 2.23 -19.03
N LYS A 70 12.19 2.84 -19.90
CA LYS A 70 12.30 4.27 -20.26
C LYS A 70 12.16 5.19 -19.04
N LEU A 71 11.49 4.72 -17.98
CA LEU A 71 11.35 5.40 -16.68
C LEU A 71 12.24 4.78 -15.59
N GLY A 72 13.14 3.86 -15.96
CA GLY A 72 13.94 3.04 -15.07
C GLY A 72 15.07 3.80 -14.35
N PRO A 73 15.97 3.09 -13.65
CA PRO A 73 17.06 3.68 -12.87
C PRO A 73 18.02 4.57 -13.67
N PHE A 74 18.15 4.29 -14.97
CA PHE A 74 19.01 5.03 -15.89
C PHE A 74 18.30 6.19 -16.61
N SER A 75 17.01 6.39 -16.36
CA SER A 75 16.26 7.53 -16.88
C SER A 75 16.50 8.79 -16.04
N SER A 76 16.05 9.94 -16.54
CA SER A 76 16.05 11.21 -15.79
C SER A 76 15.03 11.22 -14.65
N THR A 77 13.91 10.52 -14.80
CA THR A 77 12.80 10.53 -13.83
C THR A 77 12.96 9.48 -12.73
N ARG A 78 13.58 8.33 -13.04
CA ARG A 78 13.88 7.23 -12.10
C ARG A 78 12.66 6.81 -11.26
N THR A 79 11.49 6.77 -11.88
CA THR A 79 10.24 6.43 -11.21
C THR A 79 9.94 4.94 -11.25
N TYR A 80 10.49 4.19 -12.20
CA TYR A 80 10.32 2.75 -12.30
C TYR A 80 11.53 1.99 -11.74
N THR A 81 11.27 0.97 -10.93
CA THR A 81 12.27 0.03 -10.43
C THR A 81 11.96 -1.37 -10.97
N PRO A 82 12.79 -1.93 -11.86
CA PRO A 82 12.60 -3.29 -12.34
C PRO A 82 12.97 -4.32 -11.26
N HIS A 83 12.56 -5.56 -11.51
CA HIS A 83 13.07 -6.72 -10.78
C HIS A 83 14.61 -6.73 -10.74
N PHE A 84 15.16 -7.29 -9.66
CA PHE A 84 16.59 -7.44 -9.40
C PHE A 84 17.37 -6.16 -9.09
N ILE A 85 16.71 -5.00 -9.00
CA ILE A 85 17.34 -3.78 -8.47
C ILE A 85 17.10 -3.65 -6.96
N ALA A 86 15.83 -3.58 -6.54
CA ALA A 86 15.46 -3.57 -5.12
C ALA A 86 15.14 -4.98 -4.59
N SER A 87 14.50 -5.80 -5.43
CA SER A 87 14.07 -7.16 -5.10
C SER A 87 13.88 -7.98 -6.37
N PRO A 88 14.15 -9.29 -6.37
CA PRO A 88 13.83 -10.17 -7.50
C PRO A 88 12.33 -10.49 -7.61
N PHE A 89 11.54 -10.20 -6.57
CA PHE A 89 10.14 -10.65 -6.47
C PHE A 89 9.11 -9.62 -6.95
N PHE A 90 9.49 -8.35 -7.07
CA PHE A 90 8.57 -7.31 -7.51
C PHE A 90 9.27 -6.25 -8.35
N GLU A 91 8.47 -5.59 -9.17
CA GLU A 91 8.76 -4.30 -9.77
C GLU A 91 7.93 -3.20 -9.10
N SER A 92 8.35 -1.95 -9.20
CA SER A 92 7.63 -0.84 -8.60
C SER A 92 7.62 0.40 -9.49
N LEU A 93 6.58 1.21 -9.35
CA LEU A 93 6.46 2.52 -9.96
C LEU A 93 6.15 3.54 -8.87
N ARG A 94 6.96 4.58 -8.78
CA ARG A 94 6.75 5.71 -7.90
C ARG A 94 5.92 6.77 -8.61
N VAL A 95 4.80 7.13 -7.98
CA VAL A 95 3.99 8.30 -8.37
C VAL A 95 4.24 9.42 -7.38
N SER A 96 4.22 10.66 -7.85
CA SER A 96 4.20 11.83 -6.96
C SER A 96 2.88 11.86 -6.22
N GLY A 97 2.94 12.05 -4.90
CA GLY A 97 1.75 12.32 -4.10
C GLY A 97 1.16 13.70 -4.41
N PRO A 98 -0.10 13.96 -4.02
CA PRO A 98 -0.63 15.32 -4.04
C PRO A 98 0.25 16.25 -3.19
N ASN A 99 0.29 17.54 -3.53
CA ASN A 99 1.02 18.51 -2.73
C ASN A 99 0.28 18.76 -1.41
N PHE A 100 0.55 17.95 -0.40
CA PHE A 100 -0.08 18.03 0.92
C PHE A 100 0.16 19.38 1.61
N PHE A 101 1.20 20.12 1.23
CA PHE A 101 1.50 21.45 1.76
C PHE A 101 0.80 22.59 1.00
N ALA A 102 0.15 22.33 -0.13
CA ALA A 102 -0.60 23.35 -0.87
C ALA A 102 -1.89 23.80 -0.15
N HIS A 103 -2.28 23.09 0.91
CA HIS A 103 -3.51 23.31 1.68
C HIS A 103 -3.23 23.59 3.17
N ALA A 104 -1.98 23.91 3.53
CA ALA A 104 -1.58 24.33 4.87
C ALA A 104 -1.52 25.85 4.99
#